data_AF-E0VKI3-F1
#
_entry.id   AF-E0VKI3-F1
#
_cell.length_a   1.000
_cell.length_b   1.000
_cell.length_c   1.000
_cell.angle_alpha   90.00
_cell.angle_beta   90.00
_cell.angle_gamma   90.00
#
_symmetry.space_group_name_H-M   'P 1'
#
loop_
_entity.id
_entity.type
_entity.pdbx_description
1 polymer ?
#
loop_
_entity_poly.entity_id
_entity_poly.type
_entity_poly.pdbx_seq_one_letter_code
_entity_poly.pdbx_strand_id
1 'polypeptide(L)'
;MGSVEHVKNNSNILDIELEEVLTLDSCLTIISELIKFILYRKQQLPYTFDRLKYLITRKNSNTNQIAENGLDTLELLFEKTRSELENSKKEHIKEVALVFGSTPMMPKQVYIIHLPQLCLNHSANFHFEKKYTFHLLR
;
A
#
# COMPACT_ATOMS: atom_id res chain seq x y z
N MET A 1 25.55 -3.64 35.22
CA MET A 1 24.91 -4.83 34.64
C MET A 1 23.58 -4.39 34.07
N GLY A 2 23.57 -3.93 32.82
CA GLY A 2 22.34 -3.57 32.10
C GLY A 2 22.08 -4.65 31.08
N SER A 3 21.05 -5.45 31.32
CA SER A 3 20.60 -6.49 30.40
C SER A 3 20.07 -5.81 29.13
N VAL A 4 20.79 -5.97 28.03
CA VAL A 4 20.32 -5.58 26.70
C VAL A 4 19.23 -6.57 26.32
N GLU A 5 17.98 -6.12 26.36
CA GLU A 5 16.86 -6.87 25.82
C GLU A 5 17.11 -7.15 24.34
N HIS A 6 17.32 -8.42 24.01
CA HIS A 6 17.33 -8.91 22.64
C HIS A 6 15.92 -8.76 22.05
N VAL A 7 15.66 -7.64 21.38
CA VAL A 7 14.53 -7.51 20.46
C VAL A 7 14.79 -8.47 19.29
N LYS A 8 14.14 -9.63 19.32
CA LYS A 8 14.07 -10.55 18.19
C LYS A 8 13.37 -9.84 17.03
N ASN A 9 14.14 -9.26 16.10
CA ASN A 9 13.62 -8.81 14.83
C ASN A 9 13.33 -10.04 13.95
N ASN A 10 12.09 -10.53 14.01
CA ASN A 10 11.57 -11.50 13.05
C ASN A 10 11.26 -10.78 11.73
N SER A 11 12.29 -10.43 10.95
CA SER A 11 12.12 -9.90 9.60
C SER A 11 11.86 -11.05 8.63
N ASN A 12 10.59 -11.28 8.28
CA ASN A 12 10.22 -12.19 7.21
C ASN A 12 10.37 -11.45 5.87
N ILE A 13 11.45 -11.70 5.15
CA ILE A 13 11.69 -11.15 3.82
C ILE A 13 11.00 -12.04 2.79
N LEU A 14 10.23 -11.44 1.89
CA LEU A 14 9.60 -12.11 0.75
C LEU A 14 10.14 -11.46 -0.52
N ASP A 15 11.04 -12.17 -1.19
CA ASP A 15 11.56 -11.75 -2.49
C ASP A 15 10.61 -12.21 -3.59
N ILE A 16 10.27 -11.30 -4.49
CA ILE A 16 9.30 -11.54 -5.55
C ILE A 16 9.95 -11.16 -6.87
N GLU A 17 10.21 -12.18 -7.69
CA GLU A 17 10.72 -11.98 -9.04
C GLU A 17 9.57 -11.57 -9.96
N LEU A 18 9.73 -10.43 -10.62
CA LEU A 18 8.80 -9.95 -11.64
C LEU A 18 9.37 -10.34 -13.01
N GLU A 19 8.60 -11.07 -13.80
CA GLU A 19 8.99 -11.49 -15.16
C GLU A 19 9.12 -10.30 -16.14
N GLU A 20 8.54 -9.16 -15.79
CA GLU A 20 8.34 -8.01 -16.66
C GLU A 20 8.77 -6.72 -15.94
N VAL A 21 9.06 -5.70 -16.76
CA VAL A 21 9.49 -4.39 -16.29
C VAL A 21 8.35 -3.66 -15.57
N LEU A 22 8.64 -3.11 -14.39
CA LEU A 22 7.66 -2.37 -13.62
C LEU A 22 7.53 -0.92 -14.11
N THR A 23 6.39 -0.60 -14.71
CA THR A 23 6.00 0.78 -15.05
C THR A 23 5.53 1.53 -13.79
N LEU A 24 5.47 2.86 -13.88
CA LEU A 24 4.98 3.68 -12.78
C LEU A 24 3.52 3.35 -12.41
N ASP A 25 2.65 3.22 -13.41
CA ASP A 25 1.23 2.90 -13.22
C ASP A 25 1.05 1.53 -12.57
N SER A 26 1.78 0.52 -13.03
CA SER A 26 1.72 -0.82 -12.45
C SER A 26 2.28 -0.85 -11.04
N CYS A 27 3.34 -0.10 -10.75
CA CYS A 27 3.88 0.07 -9.40
C CYS A 27 2.83 0.67 -8.46
N LEU A 28 2.14 1.73 -8.89
CA LEU A 28 1.08 2.38 -8.13
C LEU A 28 -0.10 1.46 -7.83
N THR A 29 -0.53 0.70 -8.84
CA THR A 29 -1.57 -0.31 -8.69
C THR A 29 -1.15 -1.35 -7.65
N ILE A 30 0.08 -1.89 -7.75
CA ILE A 30 0.62 -2.88 -6.81
C ILE A 30 0.67 -2.33 -5.39
N ILE A 31 1.24 -1.14 -5.19
CA ILE A 31 1.36 -0.51 -3.86
C ILE A 31 -0.03 -0.32 -3.26
N SER A 32 -0.98 0.19 -4.04
CA SER A 32 -2.34 0.44 -3.57
C SER A 32 -3.04 -0.85 -3.16
N GLU A 33 -2.94 -1.90 -3.98
CA GLU A 33 -3.53 -3.20 -3.67
C GLU A 33 -2.87 -3.89 -2.47
N LEU A 34 -1.54 -3.79 -2.33
CA LEU A 34 -0.82 -4.28 -1.14
C LEU A 34 -1.28 -3.57 0.13
N ILE A 35 -1.41 -2.24 0.10
CA ILE A 35 -1.91 -1.46 1.24
C ILE A 35 -3.34 -1.89 1.59
N LYS A 36 -4.26 -1.96 0.62
CA LYS A 36 -5.64 -2.41 0.84
C LYS A 36 -5.68 -3.81 1.46
N PHE A 37 -4.87 -4.74 0.93
CA PHE A 37 -4.78 -6.09 1.42
C PHE A 37 -4.25 -6.15 2.85
N ILE A 38 -3.15 -5.45 3.16
CA ILE A 38 -2.56 -5.42 4.50
C ILE A 38 -3.55 -4.84 5.50
N LEU A 39 -4.23 -3.73 5.16
CA LEU A 39 -5.24 -3.10 6.01
C LEU A 39 -6.39 -4.07 6.34
N TYR A 40 -6.86 -4.83 5.35
CA TYR A 40 -7.88 -5.86 5.56
C TYR A 40 -7.35 -7.00 6.45
N ARG A 41 -6.18 -7.56 6.14
CA ARG A 41 -5.57 -8.67 6.90
C ARG A 41 -5.23 -8.29 8.35
N LYS A 42 -4.95 -7.02 8.60
CA LYS A 42 -4.66 -6.47 9.94
C LYS A 42 -5.89 -5.96 10.67
N GLN A 43 -7.09 -6.26 10.15
CA GLN A 43 -8.37 -5.87 10.75
C GLN A 43 -8.48 -4.35 10.98
N GLN A 44 -7.78 -3.55 10.17
CA GLN A 44 -7.93 -2.09 10.16
C GLN A 44 -9.17 -1.67 9.38
N LEU A 45 -9.62 -2.55 8.47
CA LEU A 45 -10.88 -2.42 7.75
C LEU A 45 -11.81 -3.58 8.11
N PRO A 46 -13.12 -3.32 8.31
CA PRO A 46 -14.09 -4.37 8.59
C PRO A 46 -14.41 -5.24 7.36
N TYR A 47 -14.16 -4.73 6.15
CA TYR A 47 -14.37 -5.40 4.87
C TYR A 47 -13.21 -5.07 3.91
N THR A 48 -13.16 -5.72 2.75
CA THR A 48 -12.28 -5.27 1.67
C THR A 48 -12.59 -3.83 1.30
N PHE A 49 -11.57 -3.08 0.86
CA PHE A 49 -11.70 -1.67 0.52
C PHE A 49 -12.86 -1.41 -0.46
N ASP A 50 -12.95 -2.21 -1.54
CA ASP A 50 -14.01 -2.05 -2.54
C ASP A 50 -15.40 -2.34 -1.99
N ARG A 51 -15.51 -3.32 -1.08
CA ARG A 51 -16.79 -3.62 -0.43
C ARG A 51 -17.21 -2.51 0.53
N LEU A 52 -16.26 -1.97 1.29
CA LEU A 52 -16.50 -0.84 2.18
C LEU A 52 -16.97 0.39 1.37
N LYS A 53 -16.25 0.72 0.29
CA LYS A 53 -16.62 1.79 -0.64
C LYS A 53 -18.04 1.60 -1.18
N TYR A 54 -18.35 0.42 -1.71
CA TYR A 54 -19.69 0.11 -2.19
C TYR A 54 -20.78 0.31 -1.13
N LEU A 55 -20.54 -0.16 0.10
CA LEU A 55 -21.53 -0.06 1.18
C LEU A 55 -21.77 1.38 1.62
N ILE A 56 -20.72 2.20 1.67
CA ILE A 56 -20.81 3.62 2.02
C ILE A 56 -21.52 4.39 0.90
N THR A 57 -21.04 4.27 -0.34
CA THR A 57 -21.63 4.98 -1.49
C THR A 57 -23.09 4.61 -1.76
N ARG A 58 -23.51 3.38 -1.46
CA ARG A 58 -24.90 2.95 -1.63
C ARG A 58 -25.83 3.48 -0.53
N LYS A 59 -25.32 3.79 0.65
CA LYS A 59 -26.12 4.14 1.82
C LYS A 59 -26.26 5.66 1.90
N ASN A 60 -27.27 6.22 1.23
CA ASN A 60 -27.67 7.64 1.26
C ASN A 60 -28.20 8.12 2.64
N SER A 61 -27.58 7.75 3.76
CA SER A 61 -28.04 8.16 5.10
C SER A 61 -26.92 8.85 5.85
N ASN A 62 -27.20 10.06 6.36
CA ASN A 62 -26.36 10.90 7.24
C ASN A 62 -25.85 10.22 8.54
N THR A 63 -26.01 8.90 8.69
CA THR A 63 -25.78 8.16 9.94
C THR A 63 -24.35 7.66 10.12
N ASN A 64 -23.50 7.71 9.08
CA ASN A 64 -22.18 7.08 9.08
C ASN A 64 -21.02 8.01 8.68
N GLN A 65 -21.08 9.29 9.07
CA GLN A 65 -20.06 10.31 8.81
C GLN A 65 -18.63 9.85 9.17
N ILE A 66 -18.46 9.07 10.24
CA ILE A 66 -17.15 8.56 10.66
C ILE A 66 -16.58 7.58 9.62
N ALA A 67 -17.42 6.70 9.07
CA ALA A 67 -17.00 5.73 8.07
C ALA A 67 -16.72 6.41 6.72
N GLU A 68 -17.51 7.41 6.36
CA GLU A 68 -17.29 8.27 5.17
C GLU A 68 -15.95 8.99 5.28
N ASN A 69 -15.71 9.71 6.38
CA ASN A 69 -14.44 10.41 6.60
C ASN A 69 -13.23 9.46 6.56
N GLY A 70 -13.37 8.25 7.11
CA GLY A 70 -12.33 7.23 7.07
C GLY A 70 -12.05 6.74 5.65
N LEU A 71 -13.09 6.54 4.84
CA LEU A 71 -12.95 6.19 3.43
C LEU A 71 -12.29 7.32 2.63
N ASP A 72 -12.76 8.56 2.80
CA ASP A 72 -12.21 9.74 2.14
C ASP A 72 -10.72 9.93 2.47
N THR A 73 -10.34 9.67 3.73
CA THR A 73 -8.94 9.73 4.15
C THR A 73 -8.08 8.69 3.42
N LEU A 74 -8.59 7.47 3.23
CA LEU A 74 -7.89 6.43 2.49
C LEU A 74 -7.81 6.74 0.98
N GLU A 75 -8.87 7.26 0.39
CA GLU A 75 -8.86 7.71 -1.00
C GLU A 75 -7.85 8.84 -1.22
N LEU A 76 -7.85 9.83 -0.32
CA LEU A 76 -6.86 10.91 -0.34
C LEU A 76 -5.43 10.38 -0.18
N LEU A 77 -5.23 9.35 0.64
CA LEU A 77 -3.93 8.69 0.79
C LEU A 77 -3.47 8.09 -0.55
N PHE A 78 -4.32 7.35 -1.25
CA PHE A 78 -3.95 6.75 -2.54
C PHE A 78 -3.67 7.82 -3.61
N GLU A 79 -4.48 8.87 -3.68
CA GLU A 79 -4.27 9.99 -4.61
C GLU A 79 -2.97 10.76 -4.33
N LYS A 80 -2.65 10.97 -3.05
CA LYS A 80 -1.38 11.59 -2.66
C LYS A 80 -0.19 10.68 -2.95
N THR A 81 -0.28 9.39 -2.65
CA THR A 81 0.78 8.43 -3.00
C THR A 81 1.04 8.41 -4.51
N ARG A 82 -0.02 8.45 -5.33
CA ARG A 82 0.08 8.61 -6.80
C ARG A 82 0.85 9.87 -7.17
N SER A 83 0.41 11.00 -6.64
CA SER A 83 1.02 12.31 -6.93
C SER A 83 2.50 12.35 -6.55
N GLU A 84 2.86 11.83 -5.37
CA GLU A 84 4.25 11.76 -4.91
C GLU A 84 5.12 10.88 -5.83
N LEU A 85 4.64 9.70 -6.22
CA LEU A 85 5.35 8.80 -7.14
C LEU A 85 5.50 9.39 -8.55
N GLU A 86 4.50 10.13 -9.03
CA GLU A 86 4.57 10.82 -10.33
C GLU A 86 5.53 12.00 -10.30
N ASN A 87 5.56 12.76 -9.19
CA ASN A 87 6.48 13.89 -9.01
C ASN A 87 7.92 13.43 -8.75
N SER A 88 8.09 12.25 -8.18
CA SER A 88 9.39 11.62 -7.92
C SER A 88 10.06 11.08 -9.20
N LYS A 89 9.56 11.37 -10.40
CA LYS A 89 10.25 11.07 -11.67
C LYS A 89 11.69 11.61 -11.72
N LYS A 90 12.02 12.61 -10.89
CA LYS A 90 13.39 13.16 -10.73
C LYS A 90 14.16 12.58 -9.53
N GLU A 91 13.46 12.14 -8.50
CA GLU A 91 14.05 11.61 -7.26
C GLU A 91 13.57 10.17 -7.06
N HIS A 92 14.47 9.20 -7.28
CA HIS A 92 14.11 7.79 -7.27
C HIS A 92 13.59 7.32 -5.90
N ILE A 93 12.29 7.02 -5.79
CA ILE A 93 11.71 6.38 -4.60
C ILE A 93 12.19 4.94 -4.53
N LYS A 94 12.86 4.60 -3.43
CA LYS A 94 13.45 3.27 -3.20
C LYS A 94 12.51 2.33 -2.45
N GLU A 95 11.65 2.87 -1.61
CA GLU A 95 10.81 2.06 -0.74
C GLU A 95 9.55 2.81 -0.29
N VAL A 96 8.53 2.03 0.05
CA VAL A 96 7.29 2.50 0.68
C VAL A 96 7.12 1.77 1.99
N ALA A 97 7.00 2.52 3.08
CA ALA A 97 6.80 1.96 4.42
C ALA A 97 5.35 2.19 4.90
N LEU A 98 4.64 1.10 5.23
CA LEU A 98 3.36 1.15 5.92
C LEU A 98 3.57 0.85 7.40
N VAL A 99 3.33 1.87 8.23
CA VAL A 99 3.64 1.86 9.66
C VAL A 99 2.37 1.73 10.50
N PHE A 100 2.32 0.72 11.36
CA PHE A 100 1.27 0.53 12.36
C PHE A 100 1.81 0.84 13.75
N GLY A 101 1.11 1.70 14.50
CA GLY A 101 1.51 2.10 15.84
C GLY A 101 0.78 3.35 16.29
N SER A 102 1.12 3.82 17.50
CA SER A 102 0.64 5.11 18.00
C SER A 102 1.35 6.28 17.31
N THR A 103 2.63 6.11 16.99
CA THR A 103 3.44 7.14 16.31
C THR A 103 4.44 6.46 15.35
N PRO A 104 4.90 7.16 14.31
CA PRO A 104 5.94 6.65 13.41
C PRO A 104 7.28 6.34 14.12
N MET A 105 7.57 7.01 15.23
CA MET A 105 8.79 6.81 16.03
C MET A 105 8.72 5.58 16.94
N MET A 106 7.52 5.10 17.23
CA MET A 106 7.30 3.89 18.05
C MET A 106 6.35 2.94 17.32
N PRO A 107 6.80 2.37 16.18
CA PRO A 107 5.98 1.46 15.42
C PRO A 107 5.78 0.15 16.20
N LYS A 108 4.54 -0.33 16.23
CA LYS A 108 4.23 -1.70 16.67
C LYS A 108 4.55 -2.71 15.57
N GLN A 109 4.39 -2.30 14.32
CA GLN A 109 4.68 -3.13 13.15
C GLN A 109 4.95 -2.24 11.92
N VAL A 110 5.86 -2.66 11.05
CA VAL A 110 6.18 -1.97 9.80
C VAL A 110 6.19 -2.97 8.66
N TYR A 111 5.59 -2.60 7.53
CA TYR A 111 5.72 -3.30 6.25
C TYR A 111 6.54 -2.40 5.33
N ILE A 112 7.65 -2.93 4.81
CA ILE A 112 8.51 -2.21 3.89
C ILE A 112 8.39 -2.89 2.53
N ILE A 113 7.99 -2.10 1.53
CA ILE A 113 7.93 -2.52 0.14
C ILE A 113 9.13 -1.88 -0.55
N HIS A 114 10.14 -2.67 -0.87
CA HIS A 114 11.28 -2.22 -1.65
C HIS A 114 10.87 -2.16 -3.13
N LEU A 115 11.04 -0.99 -3.74
CA LEU A 115 10.68 -0.77 -5.13
C LEU A 115 11.88 -1.08 -6.03
N PRO A 116 11.69 -1.82 -7.14
CA PRO A 116 12.72 -1.96 -8.15
C PRO A 116 12.91 -0.63 -8.91
N GLN A 117 13.95 -0.56 -9.73
CA GLN A 117 14.12 0.59 -10.63
C GLN A 117 12.94 0.69 -11.60
N LEU A 118 12.22 1.80 -11.53
CA LEU A 118 11.05 2.05 -12.38
C LEU A 118 11.46 2.47 -13.78
N CYS A 119 10.83 1.88 -14.80
CA CYS A 119 11.02 2.34 -16.17
C CYS A 119 10.05 3.49 -16.48
N LEU A 120 10.57 4.70 -16.38
CA LEU A 120 9.80 5.96 -16.49
C LEU A 120 9.26 6.25 -17.90
N ASN A 121 9.85 5.63 -18.93
CA ASN A 121 9.53 5.90 -20.34
C ASN A 121 8.72 4.79 -21.02
N HIS A 122 8.26 3.80 -20.26
CA HIS A 122 7.53 2.66 -20.82
C HIS A 122 6.02 2.86 -20.68
N SER A 123 5.30 2.81 -21.80
CA SER A 123 3.85 2.96 -21.81
C SER A 123 3.17 1.67 -21.33
N ALA A 124 2.32 1.77 -20.31
CA ALA A 124 1.55 0.66 -19.74
C ALA A 124 0.53 0.02 -20.71
N ASN A 125 0.35 0.57 -21.92
CA ASN A 125 -0.62 0.08 -22.90
C ASN A 125 -0.38 -1.36 -23.40
N PHE A 126 0.79 -1.94 -23.12
CA PHE A 126 1.13 -3.33 -23.47
C PHE A 126 1.34 -4.26 -22.26
N HIS A 127 1.15 -3.77 -21.03
CA HIS A 127 1.43 -4.53 -19.80
C HIS A 127 0.16 -4.77 -18.97
N PHE A 128 -0.13 -6.04 -18.69
CA PHE A 128 -1.29 -6.42 -17.89
C PHE A 128 -1.00 -6.20 -16.40
N GLU A 129 -1.37 -5.03 -15.87
CA GLU A 129 -1.17 -4.67 -14.45
C GLU A 129 -1.78 -5.69 -13.47
N LYS A 130 -2.84 -6.39 -13.90
CA LYS A 130 -3.53 -7.42 -13.11
C LYS A 130 -2.76 -8.74 -12.97
N LYS A 131 -1.72 -8.97 -13.79
CA LYS A 131 -0.91 -10.19 -13.70
C LYS A 131 -0.08 -10.17 -12.40
N TYR A 132 0.50 -9.03 -12.05
CA TYR A 132 1.34 -8.90 -10.86
C TYR A 132 0.57 -9.02 -9.55
N THR A 133 -0.61 -8.40 -9.44
CA THR A 133 -1.41 -8.44 -8.21
C THR A 133 -1.85 -9.85 -7.82
N PHE A 134 -2.08 -10.74 -8.78
CA PHE A 134 -2.40 -12.14 -8.50
C PHE A 134 -1.22 -12.93 -7.94
N HIS A 135 0.00 -12.70 -8.44
CA HIS A 135 1.20 -13.38 -7.96
C HIS A 135 1.65 -12.88 -6.58
N LEU A 136 1.41 -11.61 -6.27
CA LEU A 136 1.83 -10.97 -5.01
C LEU A 136 0.93 -11.30 -3.81
N LEU A 137 -0.35 -11.58 -4.04
CA LEU A 137 -1.37 -11.68 -2.98
C LEU A 137 -1.87 -13.11 -2.72
N ARG A 138 -1.22 -14.12 -3.31
CA ARG A 138 -1.54 -15.53 -3.12
C ARG A 138 -0.87 -16.11 -1.87
#